data_AF-A0A3B9DLW1-F1
#
_entry.id   AF-A0A3B9DLW1-F1
#
_cell.length_a   1.000
_cell.length_b   1.000
_cell.length_c   1.000
_cell.angle_alpha   90.00
_cell.angle_beta   90.00
_cell.angle_gamma   90.00
#
_symmetry.space_group_name_H-M   'P 1'
#
loop_
_entity.id
_entity.type
_entity.pdbx_description
1 polymer ?
#
loop_
_entity_poly.entity_id
_entity_poly.type
_entity_poly.pdbx_seq_one_letter_code
_entity_poly.pdbx_strand_id
1 'polypeptide(L)'
;MGVRSALCWVSLCFVVVGRFGSAGAQDLTPLIAECASGGSAELLTSCQSAVLAAQAIRGGIAISDAAGAELSGSSSTIGRRLGSTPRVGLDLRFRVARFSMPDMVGGGPGIAADNDVYVYGIKGSVAVGVFDGFSWMPMVGGMLSLDLLASGSLLFLGESDGFSGNEAIGSIGGRLGGIRESFSLPGLTVSAMRSFGQQVNWADDLDVTRIDTDISTTSVRAVVGKDFFILGVFGGFEWNWDQGEMRVQVPDPTIPRGEGISQMGDLTTRRTVYFAGVSIIRLVWTLS
;
A
#
# COMPACT_ATOMS: atom_id res chain seq x y z
N MET A 1 -38.83 17.15 -6.23
CA MET A 1 -37.63 17.63 -6.96
C MET A 1 -36.46 17.56 -6.01
N GLY A 2 -35.59 16.56 -6.19
CA GLY A 2 -34.53 16.23 -5.24
C GLY A 2 -33.19 16.73 -5.74
N VAL A 3 -32.66 17.78 -5.11
CA VAL A 3 -31.34 18.36 -5.36
C VAL A 3 -30.26 17.30 -5.18
N ARG A 4 -29.60 16.88 -6.27
CA ARG A 4 -28.50 15.90 -6.29
C ARG A 4 -27.16 16.62 -6.28
N SER A 5 -26.67 17.09 -5.14
CA SER A 5 -25.33 17.69 -5.06
C SER A 5 -24.23 16.63 -5.21
N ALA A 6 -23.40 16.72 -6.25
CA ALA A 6 -22.20 15.90 -6.43
C ALA A 6 -20.96 16.78 -6.18
N LEU A 7 -20.34 16.64 -5.00
CA LEU A 7 -19.07 17.31 -4.72
C LEU A 7 -17.93 16.52 -5.38
N CYS A 8 -17.25 17.11 -6.35
CA CYS A 8 -16.00 16.59 -6.91
C CYS A 8 -14.83 17.20 -6.12
N TRP A 9 -13.97 16.36 -5.55
CA TRP A 9 -12.79 16.79 -4.78
C TRP A 9 -11.53 16.51 -5.61
N VAL A 10 -10.74 17.54 -5.92
CA VAL A 10 -9.47 17.39 -6.65
C VAL A 10 -8.32 17.55 -5.65
N SER A 11 -7.89 16.45 -5.05
CA SER A 11 -6.79 16.46 -4.07
C SER A 11 -5.46 16.20 -4.78
N LEU A 12 -4.53 17.17 -4.69
CA LEU A 12 -3.18 17.03 -5.21
C LEU A 12 -2.22 16.78 -4.04
N CYS A 13 -2.01 15.50 -3.69
CA CYS A 13 -1.13 15.13 -2.59
C CYS A 13 0.33 15.33 -2.99
N PHE A 14 0.94 16.42 -2.51
CA PHE A 14 2.40 16.58 -2.57
C PHE A 14 3.03 15.89 -1.35
N VAL A 15 3.83 14.85 -1.66
CA VAL A 15 4.90 14.27 -0.83
C VAL A 15 4.45 13.32 0.29
N VAL A 16 4.52 12.02 -0.01
CA VAL A 16 4.63 10.95 1.01
C VAL A 16 6.12 10.72 1.27
N VAL A 17 6.64 11.24 2.39
CA VAL A 17 7.96 10.85 2.90
C VAL A 17 7.71 9.92 4.08
N GLY A 18 7.70 8.63 3.80
CA GLY A 18 7.79 7.61 4.85
C GLY A 18 9.26 7.46 5.24
N ARG A 19 9.60 7.69 6.51
CA ARG A 19 10.80 7.05 7.06
C ARG A 19 10.52 5.54 7.08
N PHE A 20 11.46 4.77 6.54
CA PHE A 20 11.51 3.31 6.61
C PHE A 20 11.51 2.89 8.09
N GLY A 21 10.32 2.72 8.67
CA GLY A 21 10.17 2.11 9.98
C GLY A 21 10.67 0.68 9.85
N SER A 22 11.68 0.35 10.65
CA SER A 22 12.25 -1.00 10.76
C SER A 22 11.12 -2.02 10.74
N ALA A 23 11.07 -2.83 9.69
CA ALA A 23 10.37 -4.09 9.75
C ALA A 23 10.82 -4.77 11.05
N GLY A 24 9.89 -5.33 11.83
CA GLY A 24 10.30 -6.38 12.76
C GLY A 24 10.98 -7.43 11.90
N ALA A 25 12.31 -7.44 11.91
CA ALA A 25 13.10 -8.28 11.02
C ALA A 25 12.74 -9.72 11.36
N GLN A 26 11.94 -10.35 10.49
CA GLN A 26 11.82 -11.79 10.54
C GLN A 26 13.21 -12.35 10.23
N ASP A 27 13.61 -13.35 11.01
CA ASP A 27 14.87 -14.03 10.77
C ASP A 27 14.74 -14.80 9.44
N LEU A 28 15.37 -14.26 8.39
CA LEU A 28 15.42 -14.85 7.05
C LEU A 28 16.57 -15.85 6.90
N THR A 29 17.42 -15.98 7.93
CA THR A 29 18.52 -16.96 7.99
C THR A 29 18.08 -18.40 7.70
N PRO A 30 16.96 -18.93 8.25
CA PRO A 30 16.50 -20.28 7.90
C PRO A 30 16.16 -20.44 6.42
N LEU A 31 15.62 -19.39 5.79
CA LEU A 31 15.25 -19.41 4.38
C LEU A 31 16.47 -19.37 3.46
N ILE A 32 17.44 -18.53 3.80
CA ILE A 32 18.74 -18.46 3.11
C ILE A 32 19.48 -19.79 3.23
N ALA A 33 19.46 -20.41 4.42
CA ALA A 33 20.10 -21.69 4.68
C ALA A 33 19.41 -22.85 3.92
N GLU A 34 18.09 -22.83 3.79
CA GLU A 34 17.34 -23.81 2.98
C GLU A 34 17.62 -23.62 1.49
N CYS A 35 17.63 -22.38 0.99
CA CYS A 35 17.94 -22.08 -0.42
C CYS A 35 19.36 -22.55 -0.80
N ALA A 36 20.33 -22.35 0.10
CA ALA A 36 21.71 -22.78 -0.12
C ALA A 36 21.94 -24.27 0.20
N SER A 37 20.92 -25.00 0.65
CA SER A 37 21.09 -26.39 1.11
C SER A 37 21.49 -27.29 -0.07
N GLY A 38 22.68 -27.89 0.04
CA GLY A 38 23.20 -28.83 -0.96
C GLY A 38 23.91 -28.20 -2.16
N GLY A 39 24.11 -26.87 -2.19
CA GLY A 39 24.85 -26.19 -3.27
C GLY A 39 26.23 -25.64 -2.89
N SER A 40 26.81 -24.87 -3.80
CA SER A 40 28.14 -24.26 -3.65
C SER A 40 28.16 -23.07 -2.67
N ALA A 41 29.36 -22.63 -2.25
CA ALA A 41 29.50 -21.43 -1.42
C ALA A 41 29.02 -20.15 -2.13
N GLU A 42 29.03 -20.13 -3.47
CA GLU A 42 28.53 -19.03 -4.29
C GLU A 42 26.99 -19.03 -4.37
N LEU A 43 26.35 -20.19 -4.27
CA LEU A 43 24.89 -20.28 -4.15
C LEU A 43 24.38 -19.59 -2.87
N LEU A 44 25.12 -19.67 -1.77
CA LEU A 44 24.74 -18.99 -0.52
C LEU A 44 24.63 -17.47 -0.70
N THR A 45 25.60 -16.86 -1.40
CA THR A 45 25.59 -15.42 -1.69
C THR A 45 24.43 -15.03 -2.61
N SER A 46 24.15 -15.84 -3.64
CA SER A 46 23.04 -15.59 -4.57
C SER A 46 21.67 -15.78 -3.91
N CYS A 47 21.53 -16.79 -3.05
CA CYS A 47 20.33 -17.01 -2.24
C CYS A 47 20.08 -15.84 -1.27
N GLN A 48 21.12 -15.33 -0.62
CA GLN A 48 20.99 -14.18 0.26
C GLN A 48 20.51 -12.93 -0.48
N SER A 49 21.10 -12.61 -1.64
CA SER A 49 20.70 -11.43 -2.41
C SER A 49 19.30 -11.59 -3.03
N ALA A 50 18.93 -12.78 -3.51
CA ALA A 50 17.58 -13.07 -4.00
C ALA A 50 16.52 -12.92 -2.90
N VAL A 51 16.77 -13.43 -1.69
CA VAL A 51 15.86 -13.29 -0.55
C VAL A 51 15.70 -11.82 -0.13
N LEU A 52 16.79 -11.04 -0.14
CA LEU A 52 16.74 -9.60 0.16
C LEU A 52 15.99 -8.81 -0.93
N ALA A 53 16.20 -9.13 -2.20
CA ALA A 53 15.48 -8.53 -3.32
C ALA A 53 13.98 -8.85 -3.24
N ALA A 54 13.61 -10.10 -2.97
CA ALA A 54 12.21 -10.49 -2.74
C ALA A 54 11.59 -9.66 -1.61
N GLN A 55 12.28 -9.53 -0.47
CA GLN A 55 11.78 -8.74 0.65
C GLN A 55 11.63 -7.25 0.31
N ALA A 56 12.56 -6.69 -0.45
CA ALA A 56 12.52 -5.31 -0.92
C ALA A 56 11.35 -5.06 -1.86
N ILE A 57 11.11 -5.96 -2.83
CA ILE A 57 9.98 -5.90 -3.78
C ILE A 57 8.64 -5.96 -3.02
N ARG A 58 8.49 -6.95 -2.13
CA ARG A 58 7.30 -7.06 -1.25
C ARG A 58 7.11 -5.81 -0.41
N GLY A 59 8.20 -5.17 0.01
CA GLY A 59 8.23 -3.86 0.67
C GLY A 59 7.69 -2.74 -0.17
N GLY A 60 8.30 -2.55 -1.34
CA GLY A 60 7.96 -1.52 -2.29
C GLY A 60 6.50 -1.59 -2.72
N ILE A 61 6.01 -2.77 -3.07
CA ILE A 61 4.64 -2.99 -3.54
C ILE A 61 3.62 -2.71 -2.45
N ALA A 62 3.81 -3.27 -1.25
CA ALA A 62 2.93 -3.02 -0.11
C ALA A 62 2.85 -1.53 0.24
N ILE A 63 3.98 -0.82 0.24
CA ILE A 63 4.02 0.63 0.49
C ILE A 63 3.36 1.42 -0.64
N SER A 64 3.56 1.00 -1.89
CA SER A 64 2.95 1.66 -3.06
C SER A 64 1.42 1.54 -3.06
N ASP A 65 0.86 0.41 -2.62
CA ASP A 65 -0.59 0.27 -2.43
C ASP A 65 -1.10 1.03 -1.19
N ALA A 66 -0.31 1.05 -0.13
CA ALA A 66 -0.59 1.76 1.11
C ALA A 66 -0.50 3.29 0.99
N ALA A 67 0.18 3.85 0.00
CA ALA A 67 0.51 5.28 0.00
C ALA A 67 -0.71 6.23 0.14
N GLY A 68 -0.66 7.08 1.17
CA GLY A 68 -1.58 8.22 1.41
C GLY A 68 -2.75 7.92 2.36
N ALA A 69 -3.76 8.79 2.38
CA ALA A 69 -5.02 8.56 3.10
C ALA A 69 -5.98 7.66 2.28
N GLU A 70 -6.97 7.01 2.91
CA GLU A 70 -7.89 6.10 2.18
C GLU A 70 -8.79 6.83 1.19
N LEU A 71 -9.08 8.09 1.46
CA LEU A 71 -9.77 9.00 0.55
C LEU A 71 -8.97 10.29 0.50
N SER A 72 -8.61 10.72 -0.70
CA SER A 72 -7.75 11.86 -0.90
C SER A 72 -8.45 13.13 -0.41
N GLY A 73 -7.76 13.88 0.46
CA GLY A 73 -8.28 15.13 1.01
C GLY A 73 -9.48 15.00 1.94
N SER A 74 -9.77 13.81 2.49
CA SER A 74 -10.87 13.59 3.42
C SER A 74 -10.37 13.06 4.77
N SER A 75 -10.38 13.93 5.79
CA SER A 75 -10.04 13.58 7.18
C SER A 75 -11.22 13.06 8.01
N SER A 76 -12.45 13.16 7.47
CA SER A 76 -13.72 12.81 8.13
C SER A 76 -14.57 11.87 7.28
N THR A 77 -15.50 11.15 7.90
CA THR A 77 -16.47 10.31 7.20
C THR A 77 -17.49 11.12 6.39
N ILE A 78 -18.00 10.51 5.32
CA ILE A 78 -19.01 11.11 4.44
C ILE A 78 -20.37 11.08 5.12
N GLY A 79 -20.75 9.97 5.76
CA GLY A 79 -22.04 9.80 6.42
C GLY A 79 -23.23 9.72 5.45
N ARG A 80 -24.45 9.89 5.96
CA ARG A 80 -25.72 9.87 5.24
C ARG A 80 -26.31 11.28 5.10
N ARG A 81 -27.40 11.39 4.36
CA ARG A 81 -28.21 12.60 4.21
C ARG A 81 -29.62 12.29 4.73
N LEU A 82 -30.10 13.13 5.65
CA LEU A 82 -31.45 13.05 6.22
C LEU A 82 -31.80 11.65 6.76
N GLY A 83 -30.85 11.01 7.44
CA GLY A 83 -31.02 9.73 8.15
C GLY A 83 -31.13 8.47 7.26
N SER A 84 -31.61 8.58 6.02
CA SER A 84 -31.91 7.42 5.18
C SER A 84 -31.05 7.30 3.92
N THR A 85 -30.57 8.39 3.34
CA THR A 85 -29.90 8.35 2.02
C THR A 85 -28.38 8.27 2.20
N PRO A 86 -27.70 7.18 1.81
CA PRO A 86 -26.24 7.09 1.89
C PRO A 86 -25.59 8.11 0.95
N ARG A 87 -24.48 8.71 1.39
CA ARG A 87 -23.64 9.52 0.50
C ARG A 87 -22.56 8.62 -0.08
N VAL A 88 -22.24 8.83 -1.34
CA VAL A 88 -21.20 8.08 -2.06
C VAL A 88 -20.08 9.04 -2.44
N GLY A 89 -18.85 8.67 -2.10
CA GLY A 89 -17.63 9.33 -2.55
C GLY A 89 -16.88 8.44 -3.52
N LEU A 90 -16.34 9.07 -4.57
CA LEU A 90 -15.43 8.43 -5.53
C LEU A 90 -14.10 9.15 -5.47
N ASP A 91 -13.02 8.37 -5.51
CA ASP A 91 -11.65 8.84 -5.47
C ASP A 91 -10.84 8.12 -6.54
N LEU A 92 -10.03 8.88 -7.27
CA LEU A 92 -9.07 8.36 -8.23
C LEU A 92 -7.73 9.02 -7.97
N ARG A 93 -6.68 8.21 -7.82
CA ARG A 93 -5.34 8.68 -7.51
C ARG A 93 -4.28 8.03 -8.39
N PHE A 94 -3.25 8.81 -8.68
CA PHE A 94 -2.02 8.36 -9.32
C PHE A 94 -0.91 8.33 -8.26
N ARG A 95 -0.07 7.30 -8.33
CA ARG A 95 0.98 7.04 -7.35
C ARG A 95 2.29 6.75 -8.06
N VAL A 96 3.37 7.20 -7.45
CA VAL A 96 4.73 6.87 -7.84
C VAL A 96 5.47 6.50 -6.57
N ALA A 97 6.08 5.31 -6.56
CA ALA A 97 6.94 4.85 -5.48
C ALA A 97 8.33 4.57 -6.05
N ARG A 98 9.35 4.87 -5.24
CA ARG A 98 10.74 4.51 -5.50
C ARG A 98 11.24 3.68 -4.32
N PHE A 99 11.87 2.55 -4.61
CA PHE A 99 12.59 1.77 -3.61
C PHE A 99 13.87 1.20 -4.23
N SER A 100 14.87 0.97 -3.39
CA SER A 100 16.14 0.38 -3.81
C SER A 100 16.12 -1.12 -3.52
N MET A 101 16.62 -1.92 -4.45
CA MET A 101 16.78 -3.37 -4.31
C MET A 101 18.15 -3.81 -4.86
N PRO A 102 18.71 -4.93 -4.38
CA PRO A 102 19.92 -5.49 -4.97
C PRO A 102 19.72 -5.85 -6.44
N ASP A 103 20.65 -5.43 -7.30
CA ASP A 103 20.71 -5.73 -8.72
C ASP A 103 21.21 -7.16 -8.94
N MET A 104 20.29 -7.99 -9.42
CA MET A 104 20.53 -9.39 -9.76
C MET A 104 20.59 -9.60 -11.28
N VAL A 105 20.30 -8.57 -12.08
CA VAL A 105 20.23 -8.63 -13.56
C VAL A 105 21.61 -8.36 -14.17
N GLY A 106 22.43 -7.51 -13.54
CA GLY A 106 23.81 -7.22 -13.95
C GLY A 106 24.92 -7.94 -13.16
N GLY A 107 24.56 -8.70 -12.13
CA GLY A 107 25.52 -9.20 -11.13
C GLY A 107 26.21 -10.50 -11.53
N GLY A 108 27.47 -10.42 -11.96
CA GLY A 108 28.41 -11.55 -11.84
C GLY A 108 28.61 -11.98 -10.37
N PRO A 109 29.36 -13.06 -10.09
CA PRO A 109 29.51 -13.60 -8.74
C PRO A 109 30.14 -12.54 -7.80
N GLY A 110 29.33 -11.94 -6.94
CA GLY A 110 29.71 -10.81 -6.09
C GLY A 110 28.50 -10.11 -5.46
N ILE A 111 28.75 -9.15 -4.56
CA ILE A 111 27.69 -8.35 -3.92
C ILE A 111 26.96 -7.54 -4.99
N ALA A 112 25.68 -7.86 -5.20
CA ALA A 112 24.75 -7.15 -6.07
C ALA A 112 24.78 -5.63 -5.78
N ALA A 113 24.98 -4.81 -6.83
CA ALA A 113 24.92 -3.35 -6.72
C ALA A 113 23.48 -2.91 -6.40
N ASP A 114 23.25 -1.80 -5.70
CA ASP A 114 21.87 -1.33 -5.49
C ASP A 114 21.30 -0.74 -6.79
N ASN A 115 20.10 -1.18 -7.17
CA ASN A 115 19.29 -0.62 -8.25
C ASN A 115 18.03 0.06 -7.69
N ASP A 116 17.64 1.19 -8.27
CA ASP A 116 16.42 1.92 -7.91
C ASP A 116 15.27 1.54 -8.84
N VAL A 117 14.22 0.96 -8.27
CA VAL A 117 13.00 0.57 -9.00
C VAL A 117 11.93 1.62 -8.81
N TYR A 118 11.26 1.96 -9.91
CA TYR A 118 10.12 2.87 -9.94
C TYR A 118 8.83 2.10 -10.21
N VAL A 119 7.85 2.27 -9.33
CA VAL A 119 6.51 1.69 -9.49
C VAL A 119 5.50 2.80 -9.70
N TYR A 120 4.73 2.68 -10.77
CA TYR A 120 3.63 3.59 -11.09
C TYR A 120 2.31 2.90 -10.78
N GLY A 121 1.38 3.61 -10.13
CA GLY A 121 0.12 3.02 -9.70
C GLY A 121 -1.08 3.92 -9.96
N ILE A 122 -2.20 3.31 -10.32
CA ILE A 122 -3.51 3.98 -10.38
C ILE A 122 -4.42 3.27 -9.38
N LYS A 123 -5.04 4.01 -8.46
CA LYS A 123 -6.01 3.46 -7.50
C LYS A 123 -7.33 4.19 -7.57
N GLY A 124 -8.41 3.43 -7.73
CA GLY A 124 -9.78 3.92 -7.62
C GLY A 124 -10.39 3.45 -6.31
N SER A 125 -10.98 4.36 -5.54
CA SER A 125 -11.63 4.06 -4.25
C SER A 125 -13.05 4.58 -4.23
N VAL A 126 -13.95 3.80 -3.62
CA VAL A 126 -15.36 4.11 -3.43
C VAL A 126 -15.67 4.07 -1.94
N ALA A 127 -16.40 5.08 -1.47
CA ALA A 127 -16.80 5.19 -0.09
C ALA A 127 -18.30 5.40 0.03
N VAL A 128 -18.95 4.63 0.89
CA VAL A 128 -20.40 4.69 1.11
C VAL A 128 -20.66 4.94 2.59
N GLY A 129 -21.30 6.06 2.91
CA GLY A 129 -21.65 6.38 4.29
C GLY A 129 -22.78 5.50 4.82
N VAL A 130 -22.48 4.71 5.86
CA VAL A 130 -23.40 3.75 6.48
C VAL A 130 -24.03 4.33 7.74
N PHE A 131 -23.28 5.13 8.50
CA PHE A 131 -23.73 5.72 9.76
C PHE A 131 -23.25 7.16 9.92
N ASP A 132 -24.15 8.05 10.33
CA ASP A 132 -23.87 9.48 10.51
C ASP A 132 -23.08 9.81 11.78
N GLY A 133 -23.04 8.89 12.75
CA GLY A 133 -22.48 9.15 14.07
C GLY A 133 -23.46 9.83 15.02
N PHE A 134 -23.05 9.95 16.28
CA PHE A 134 -23.78 10.67 17.33
C PHE A 134 -23.30 12.13 17.43
N SER A 135 -24.22 13.05 17.74
CA SER A 135 -23.88 14.45 18.04
C SER A 135 -24.10 14.69 19.53
N TRP A 136 -23.02 14.73 20.30
CA TRP A 136 -23.09 14.94 21.75
C TRP A 136 -23.25 16.42 22.12
N MET A 137 -22.77 17.33 21.27
CA MET A 137 -22.91 18.77 21.43
C MET A 137 -23.24 19.43 20.09
N PRO A 138 -23.92 20.59 20.06
CA PRO A 138 -24.25 21.29 18.81
C PRO A 138 -23.01 21.66 17.96
N MET A 139 -21.84 21.76 18.59
CA MET A 139 -20.55 22.05 17.93
C MET A 139 -19.70 20.80 17.64
N VAL A 140 -20.07 19.63 18.16
CA VAL A 140 -19.33 18.36 17.99
C VAL A 140 -20.32 17.30 17.49
N GLY A 141 -20.39 17.17 16.17
CA GLY A 141 -21.26 16.22 15.48
C GLY A 141 -20.50 15.03 14.89
N GLY A 142 -21.22 13.97 14.57
CA GLY A 142 -20.69 12.86 13.76
C GLY A 142 -19.61 12.00 14.42
N MET A 143 -19.65 11.84 15.74
CA MET A 143 -18.76 10.94 16.47
C MET A 143 -19.20 9.48 16.26
N LEU A 144 -18.25 8.57 16.00
CA LEU A 144 -18.50 7.15 15.64
C LEU A 144 -19.27 6.96 14.33
N SER A 145 -19.11 7.88 13.38
CA SER A 145 -19.64 7.70 12.03
C SER A 145 -18.91 6.56 11.31
N LEU A 146 -19.61 5.87 10.41
CA LEU A 146 -19.05 4.71 9.71
C LEU A 146 -19.27 4.85 8.21
N ASP A 147 -18.19 4.71 7.45
CA ASP A 147 -18.23 4.53 6.00
C ASP A 147 -17.70 3.14 5.64
N LEU A 148 -18.30 2.53 4.64
CA LEU A 148 -17.76 1.33 3.99
C LEU A 148 -16.88 1.76 2.83
N LEU A 149 -15.71 1.13 2.70
CA LEU A 149 -14.72 1.44 1.68
C LEU A 149 -14.45 0.22 0.81
N ALA A 150 -14.31 0.45 -0.48
CA ALA A 150 -13.85 -0.54 -1.44
C ALA A 150 -12.87 0.16 -2.40
N SER A 151 -11.77 -0.50 -2.75
CA SER A 151 -10.83 0.07 -3.71
C SER A 151 -10.17 -0.99 -4.57
N GLY A 152 -9.73 -0.57 -5.76
CA GLY A 152 -8.94 -1.37 -6.67
C GLY A 152 -7.75 -0.57 -7.16
N SER A 153 -6.57 -1.17 -7.20
CA SER A 153 -5.37 -0.55 -7.72
C SER A 153 -4.71 -1.40 -8.79
N LEU A 154 -4.15 -0.73 -9.79
CA LEU A 154 -3.30 -1.29 -10.82
C LEU A 154 -1.90 -0.72 -10.63
N LEU A 155 -0.92 -1.59 -10.46
CA LEU A 155 0.49 -1.27 -10.37
C LEU A 155 1.18 -1.68 -11.67
N PHE A 156 1.87 -0.74 -12.29
CA PHE A 156 2.68 -0.94 -13.47
C PHE A 156 4.13 -1.07 -13.01
N LEU A 157 4.65 -2.30 -13.10
CA LEU A 157 6.03 -2.63 -12.82
C LEU A 157 6.77 -2.72 -14.15
N GLY A 158 7.97 -2.12 -14.22
CA GLY A 158 8.74 -2.06 -15.46
C GLY A 158 9.31 -3.41 -15.85
N GLU A 159 9.03 -3.88 -17.08
CA GLU A 159 9.64 -5.11 -17.62
C GLU A 159 11.19 -5.02 -17.68
N SER A 160 11.74 -3.80 -17.81
CA SER A 160 13.19 -3.56 -17.77
C SER A 160 13.86 -3.92 -16.45
N ASP A 161 13.08 -4.02 -15.37
CA ASP A 161 13.57 -4.30 -14.02
C ASP A 161 13.34 -5.78 -13.63
N GLY A 162 12.94 -6.64 -14.58
CA GLY A 162 12.73 -8.09 -14.39
C GLY A 162 11.30 -8.48 -13.96
N PHE A 163 10.31 -7.58 -14.06
CA PHE A 163 8.93 -7.91 -13.73
C PHE A 163 8.19 -8.51 -14.93
N SER A 164 7.48 -9.61 -14.71
CA SER A 164 6.78 -10.32 -15.80
C SER A 164 5.45 -9.68 -16.21
N GLY A 165 4.99 -8.63 -15.52
CA GLY A 165 3.73 -7.97 -15.86
C GLY A 165 3.21 -6.98 -14.81
N ASN A 166 2.04 -6.43 -15.11
CA ASN A 166 1.31 -5.52 -14.24
C ASN A 166 0.55 -6.28 -13.16
N GLU A 167 0.36 -5.64 -12.02
CA GLU A 167 -0.30 -6.25 -10.87
C GLU A 167 -1.58 -5.53 -10.50
N ALA A 168 -2.63 -6.31 -10.22
CA ALA A 168 -3.94 -5.81 -9.85
C ALA A 168 -4.28 -6.21 -8.42
N ILE A 169 -4.64 -5.23 -7.59
CA ILE A 169 -4.90 -5.43 -6.17
C ILE A 169 -6.31 -4.96 -5.87
N GLY A 170 -7.10 -5.84 -5.27
CA GLY A 170 -8.43 -5.51 -4.76
C GLY A 170 -8.39 -5.34 -3.24
N SER A 171 -9.08 -4.34 -2.71
CA SER A 171 -9.21 -4.18 -1.25
C SER A 171 -10.59 -3.74 -0.82
N ILE A 172 -10.95 -4.15 0.39
CA ILE A 172 -12.22 -3.82 1.03
C ILE A 172 -12.00 -3.51 2.50
N GLY A 173 -12.83 -2.64 3.05
CA GLY A 173 -12.74 -2.30 4.45
C GLY A 173 -13.74 -1.25 4.89
N GLY A 174 -13.40 -0.59 5.99
CA GLY A 174 -14.28 0.39 6.63
C GLY A 174 -13.49 1.53 7.23
N ARG A 175 -14.15 2.68 7.36
CA ARG A 175 -13.63 3.87 8.00
C ARG A 175 -14.56 4.34 9.09
N LEU A 176 -14.02 4.46 10.29
CA LEU A 176 -14.68 4.99 11.48
C LEU A 176 -14.22 6.43 11.72
N GLY A 177 -15.16 7.35 11.78
CA GLY A 177 -14.93 8.72 12.21
C GLY A 177 -14.96 8.81 13.72
N GLY A 178 -13.85 9.23 14.31
CA GLY A 178 -13.78 9.57 15.72
C GLY A 178 -14.45 10.91 15.97
N ILE A 179 -13.88 11.97 15.40
CA ILE A 179 -14.38 13.34 15.55
C ILE A 179 -14.55 13.91 14.14
N ARG A 180 -15.76 14.39 13.82
CA ARG A 180 -15.96 15.16 12.59
C ARG A 180 -15.25 16.49 12.74
N GLU A 181 -14.52 16.86 11.70
CA GLU A 181 -13.83 18.13 11.61
C GLU A 181 -14.79 19.32 11.82
N SER A 182 -14.34 20.31 12.57
CA SER A 182 -15.08 21.54 12.87
C SER A 182 -14.13 22.73 12.90
N PHE A 183 -14.67 23.94 13.08
CA PHE A 183 -13.86 25.17 13.12
C PHE A 183 -12.73 25.11 14.17
N SER A 184 -13.00 24.51 15.33
CA SER A 184 -12.04 24.40 16.44
C SER A 184 -11.34 23.04 16.54
N LEU A 185 -11.95 21.93 16.08
CA LEU A 185 -11.39 20.58 16.24
C LEU A 185 -10.98 19.96 14.90
N PRO A 186 -9.78 19.35 14.81
CA PRO A 186 -9.39 18.58 13.64
C PRO A 186 -10.27 17.32 13.50
N GLY A 187 -10.46 16.88 12.26
CA GLY A 187 -11.06 15.59 11.97
C GLY A 187 -10.11 14.47 12.34
N LEU A 188 -10.63 13.43 13.01
CA LEU A 188 -9.89 12.21 13.31
C LEU A 188 -10.67 11.03 12.76
N THR A 189 -10.01 10.22 11.92
CA THR A 189 -10.56 8.98 11.37
C THR A 189 -9.59 7.82 11.52
N VAL A 190 -10.16 6.65 11.72
CA VAL A 190 -9.43 5.38 11.67
C VAL A 190 -10.07 4.52 10.59
N SER A 191 -9.27 3.97 9.69
CA SER A 191 -9.73 3.05 8.66
C SER A 191 -8.98 1.73 8.75
N ALA A 192 -9.67 0.64 8.43
CA ALA A 192 -9.08 -0.67 8.30
C ALA A 192 -9.44 -1.23 6.92
N MET A 193 -8.44 -1.72 6.19
CA MET A 193 -8.58 -2.32 4.88
C MET A 193 -7.89 -3.69 4.85
N ARG A 194 -8.43 -4.58 4.04
CA ARG A 194 -7.82 -5.86 3.68
C ARG A 194 -7.65 -5.90 2.17
N SER A 195 -6.41 -6.00 1.72
CA SER A 195 -6.03 -6.17 0.32
C SER A 195 -5.81 -7.65 -0.01
N PHE A 196 -6.25 -8.05 -1.20
CA PHE A 196 -6.20 -9.41 -1.73
C PHE A 196 -5.60 -9.40 -3.14
N GLY A 197 -4.92 -10.49 -3.51
CA GLY A 197 -4.49 -10.78 -4.88
C GLY A 197 -3.17 -10.12 -5.29
N GLN A 198 -2.23 -9.91 -4.37
CA GLN A 198 -0.90 -9.44 -4.73
C GLN A 198 -0.03 -10.63 -5.15
N GLN A 199 -0.10 -11.00 -6.43
CA GLN A 199 0.79 -12.01 -7.02
C GLN A 199 1.87 -11.31 -7.85
N VAL A 200 3.07 -11.29 -7.29
CA VAL A 200 4.24 -10.68 -7.91
C VAL A 200 5.11 -11.80 -8.47
N ASN A 201 5.32 -11.79 -9.78
CA ASN A 201 6.28 -12.64 -10.45
C ASN A 201 7.46 -11.79 -10.91
N TRP A 202 8.64 -12.09 -10.38
CA TRP A 202 9.88 -11.48 -10.79
C TRP A 202 10.82 -12.56 -11.32
N ALA A 203 11.36 -12.32 -12.51
CA ALA A 203 12.32 -13.19 -13.17
C ALA A 203 13.46 -12.36 -13.74
N ASP A 204 14.70 -12.86 -13.66
CA ASP A 204 15.80 -12.20 -14.39
C ASP A 204 15.62 -12.34 -15.92
N ASP A 205 16.33 -11.52 -16.70
CA ASP A 205 16.24 -11.46 -18.18
C ASP A 205 16.63 -12.79 -18.87
N LEU A 206 17.22 -13.73 -18.12
CA LEU A 206 17.62 -15.06 -18.57
C LEU A 206 16.69 -16.16 -18.02
N ASP A 207 15.62 -15.80 -17.32
CA ASP A 207 14.63 -16.68 -16.69
C ASP A 207 15.22 -17.66 -15.65
N VAL A 208 16.42 -17.38 -15.14
CA VAL A 208 17.16 -18.33 -14.31
C VAL A 208 16.81 -18.19 -12.84
N THR A 209 16.66 -16.96 -12.35
CA THR A 209 16.18 -16.66 -10.99
C THR A 209 14.71 -16.31 -11.03
N ARG A 210 13.88 -17.01 -10.25
CA ARG A 210 12.43 -16.77 -10.17
C ARG A 210 11.97 -16.55 -8.74
N ILE A 211 11.22 -15.47 -8.54
CA ILE A 211 10.61 -15.09 -7.27
C ILE A 211 9.10 -14.99 -7.48
N ASP A 212 8.35 -15.85 -6.79
CA ASP A 212 6.89 -15.85 -6.76
C ASP A 212 6.44 -15.51 -5.34
N THR A 213 5.59 -14.48 -5.21
CA THR A 213 5.05 -14.06 -3.92
C THR A 213 3.56 -13.81 -4.04
N ASP A 214 2.77 -14.50 -3.20
CA ASP A 214 1.35 -14.20 -2.99
C ASP A 214 1.20 -13.52 -1.62
N ILE A 215 0.64 -12.31 -1.60
CA ILE A 215 0.53 -11.49 -0.40
C ILE A 215 -0.91 -11.04 -0.17
N SER A 216 -1.33 -11.17 1.08
CA SER A 216 -2.50 -10.52 1.63
C SER A 216 -2.07 -9.50 2.68
N THR A 217 -2.62 -8.30 2.59
CA THR A 217 -2.21 -7.18 3.45
C THR A 217 -3.40 -6.66 4.24
N THR A 218 -3.31 -6.67 5.57
CA THR A 218 -4.24 -5.90 6.41
C THR A 218 -3.58 -4.57 6.76
N SER A 219 -4.21 -3.45 6.41
CA SER A 219 -3.76 -2.11 6.79
C SER A 219 -4.74 -1.46 7.76
N VAL A 220 -4.21 -0.85 8.80
CA VAL A 220 -4.96 0.03 9.71
C VAL A 220 -4.32 1.40 9.70
N ARG A 221 -5.11 2.42 9.39
CA ARG A 221 -4.64 3.79 9.22
C ARG A 221 -5.38 4.72 10.15
N ALA A 222 -4.65 5.63 10.80
CA ALA A 222 -5.24 6.76 11.49
C ALA A 222 -4.85 8.06 10.76
N VAL A 223 -5.83 8.90 10.49
CA VAL A 223 -5.66 10.19 9.82
C VAL A 223 -6.19 11.28 10.73
N VAL A 224 -5.39 12.33 10.88
CA VAL A 224 -5.80 13.59 11.48
C VAL A 224 -5.69 14.68 10.41
N GLY A 225 -6.71 15.51 10.27
CA GLY A 225 -6.65 16.62 9.32
C GLY A 225 -7.55 17.79 9.68
N LYS A 226 -7.27 18.94 9.08
CA LYS A 226 -8.01 20.19 9.25
C LYS A 226 -8.12 20.93 7.93
N ASP A 227 -9.30 21.46 7.64
CA ASP A 227 -9.60 22.20 6.44
C ASP A 227 -9.59 23.70 6.72
N PHE A 228 -8.63 24.40 6.10
CA PHE A 228 -8.51 25.86 6.10
C PHE A 228 -9.15 26.40 4.82
N PHE A 229 -10.48 26.41 4.78
CA PHE A 229 -11.31 26.88 3.66
C PHE A 229 -11.06 26.12 2.34
N ILE A 230 -10.00 26.47 1.63
CA ILE A 230 -9.62 25.92 0.32
C ILE A 230 -8.50 24.88 0.47
N LEU A 231 -7.73 24.96 1.56
CA LEU A 231 -6.55 24.15 1.82
C LEU A 231 -6.82 23.19 2.97
N GLY A 232 -6.87 21.89 2.69
CA GLY A 232 -6.87 20.85 3.71
C GLY A 232 -5.44 20.42 4.01
N VAL A 233 -5.09 20.29 5.29
CA VAL A 233 -3.83 19.67 5.70
C VAL A 233 -4.15 18.43 6.49
N PHE A 234 -3.50 17.32 6.17
CA PHE A 234 -3.69 16.06 6.86
C PHE A 234 -2.38 15.31 7.04
N GLY A 235 -2.36 14.45 8.06
CA GLY A 235 -1.25 13.57 8.34
C GLY A 235 -1.73 12.35 9.09
N GLY A 236 -0.95 11.29 9.04
CA GLY A 236 -1.34 10.05 9.63
C GLY A 236 -0.22 9.03 9.67
N PHE A 237 -0.55 7.92 10.29
CA PHE A 237 0.26 6.73 10.31
C PHE A 237 -0.61 5.54 9.91
N GLU A 238 0.05 4.52 9.43
CA GLU A 238 -0.54 3.29 8.94
C GLU A 238 0.28 2.11 9.45
N TRP A 239 -0.41 1.08 9.90
CA TRP A 239 0.17 -0.19 10.30
C TRP A 239 -0.28 -1.26 9.32
N ASN A 240 0.70 -1.91 8.70
CA ASN A 240 0.48 -2.97 7.74
C ASN A 240 0.95 -4.29 8.33
N TRP A 241 0.09 -5.29 8.21
CA TRP A 241 0.37 -6.68 8.49
C TRP A 241 0.24 -7.44 7.19
N ASP A 242 1.38 -7.79 6.63
CA ASP A 242 1.51 -8.49 5.36
C ASP A 242 1.68 -9.98 5.68
N GLN A 243 0.84 -10.83 5.13
CA GLN A 243 0.90 -12.29 5.28
C GLN A 243 0.95 -12.90 3.90
N GLY A 244 1.88 -13.81 3.66
CA GLY A 244 1.99 -14.40 2.33
C GLY A 244 3.09 -15.43 2.20
N GLU A 245 2.98 -16.20 1.12
CA GLU A 245 3.99 -17.18 0.73
C GLU A 245 5.12 -16.49 -0.05
N MET A 246 6.31 -17.05 0.03
CA MET A 246 7.46 -16.61 -0.75
C MET A 246 8.17 -17.84 -1.27
N ARG A 247 8.30 -17.91 -2.59
CA ARG A 247 9.09 -18.94 -3.27
C ARG A 247 10.24 -18.29 -4.00
N VAL A 248 11.44 -18.78 -3.75
CA VAL A 248 12.66 -18.32 -4.40
C VAL A 248 13.34 -19.51 -5.06
N GLN A 249 13.66 -19.36 -6.34
CA GLN A 249 14.44 -20.30 -7.11
C GLN A 249 15.66 -19.56 -7.66
N VAL A 250 16.85 -20.06 -7.31
CA VAL A 250 18.14 -19.47 -7.71
C VAL A 250 19.00 -20.55 -8.36
N PRO A 251 19.60 -20.32 -9.53
CA PRO A 251 20.54 -21.25 -10.12
C PRO A 251 21.86 -21.29 -9.35
N ASP A 252 22.49 -22.46 -9.28
CA ASP A 252 23.87 -22.57 -8.80
C ASP A 252 24.83 -22.09 -9.91
N PRO A 253 25.65 -21.06 -9.64
CA PRO A 253 26.60 -20.54 -10.63
C PRO A 253 27.74 -21.52 -10.97
N THR A 254 27.97 -22.54 -10.12
CA THR A 254 29.08 -23.48 -10.27
C THR A 254 28.66 -24.87 -10.77
N ILE A 255 27.42 -25.29 -10.51
CA ILE A 255 26.91 -26.61 -10.87
C ILE A 255 25.95 -26.47 -12.06
N PRO A 256 26.25 -27.02 -13.24
CA PRO A 256 25.32 -27.01 -14.36
C PRO A 256 24.00 -27.71 -13.98
N ARG A 257 22.87 -26.98 -14.03
CA ARG A 257 21.53 -27.41 -13.57
C ARG A 257 21.39 -27.66 -12.06
N GLY A 258 22.34 -27.21 -11.25
CA GLY A 258 22.13 -27.07 -9.81
C GLY A 258 21.20 -25.89 -9.55
N GLU A 259 20.22 -26.05 -8.66
CA GLU A 259 19.30 -24.99 -8.28
C GLU A 259 19.06 -25.03 -6.78
N GLY A 260 19.13 -23.86 -6.15
CA GLY A 260 18.64 -23.63 -4.80
C GLY A 260 17.17 -23.28 -4.85
N ILE A 261 16.33 -24.07 -4.18
CA ILE A 261 14.90 -23.82 -4.07
C ILE A 261 14.57 -23.65 -2.60
N SER A 262 13.89 -22.57 -2.25
CA SER A 262 13.34 -22.39 -0.92
C SER A 262 11.92 -21.84 -1.00
N GLN A 263 11.07 -22.30 -0.09
CA GLN A 263 9.68 -21.92 0.00
C GLN A 263 9.31 -21.66 1.46
N MET A 264 8.79 -20.46 1.73
CA MET A 264 8.19 -20.11 3.01
C MET A 264 6.70 -19.91 2.85
N GLY A 265 5.90 -20.73 3.53
CA GLY A 265 4.44 -20.66 3.48
C GLY A 265 3.82 -19.61 4.42
N ASP A 266 4.56 -19.05 5.38
CA ASP A 266 3.99 -18.11 6.36
C ASP A 266 4.97 -16.98 6.70
N LEU A 267 5.22 -16.09 5.74
CA LEU A 267 5.96 -14.85 6.00
C LEU A 267 5.00 -13.78 6.51
N THR A 268 5.22 -13.32 7.74
CA THR A 268 4.41 -12.30 8.40
C THR A 268 5.25 -11.05 8.63
N THR A 269 5.04 -10.02 7.82
CA THR A 269 5.78 -8.77 7.93
C THR A 269 4.90 -7.69 8.53
N ARG A 270 5.44 -6.98 9.53
CA ARG A 270 4.77 -5.82 10.13
C ARG A 270 5.52 -4.55 9.76
N ARG A 271 4.79 -3.55 9.25
CA ARG A 271 5.34 -2.26 8.83
C ARG A 271 4.53 -1.11 9.41
N THR A 272 5.23 0.00 9.64
CA THR A 272 4.59 1.26 10.02
C THR A 272 4.97 2.31 8.99
N VAL A 273 3.98 2.94 8.39
CA VAL A 273 4.13 3.97 7.35
C VAL A 273 3.61 5.29 7.90
N TYR A 274 4.32 6.38 7.61
CA TYR A 274 3.89 7.73 7.96
C TYR A 274 3.64 8.51 6.67
N PHE A 275 2.57 9.30 6.65
CA PHE A 275 2.25 10.16 5.52
C PHE A 275 1.73 11.50 6.00
N ALA A 276 1.95 12.52 5.19
CA ALA A 276 1.38 13.84 5.32
C ALA A 276 0.97 14.31 3.93
N GLY A 277 0.05 15.26 3.88
CA GLY A 277 -0.42 15.78 2.62
C GLY A 277 -1.19 17.07 2.78
N VAL A 278 -1.31 17.75 1.65
CA VAL A 278 -2.10 18.95 1.48
C VAL A 278 -3.11 18.67 0.38
N SER A 279 -4.36 19.03 0.58
CA SER A 279 -5.43 18.92 -0.41
C SER A 279 -5.97 20.30 -0.74
N ILE A 280 -6.45 20.47 -1.97
CA ILE A 280 -7.15 21.68 -2.39
C ILE A 280 -8.60 21.30 -2.67
N ILE A 281 -9.53 21.99 -2.04
CA ILE A 281 -10.95 21.68 -2.15
C ILE A 281 -11.60 22.70 -3.08
N ARG A 282 -12.22 22.22 -4.15
CA ARG A 282 -12.99 23.02 -5.10
C ARG A 282 -14.36 22.41 -5.28
N LEU A 283 -15.40 23.19 -5.04
CA LEU A 283 -16.75 22.80 -5.40
C LEU A 283 -16.92 22.99 -6.91
N VAL A 284 -17.01 21.88 -7.63
CA VAL A 284 -17.14 21.91 -9.10
C VAL A 284 -18.61 22.11 -9.46
N TRP A 285 -19.53 21.21 -9.08
CA TRP A 285 -20.92 21.26 -9.54
C TRP A 285 -21.94 21.05 -8.41
N THR A 286 -23.07 21.75 -8.49
CA THR A 286 -24.27 21.50 -7.67
C THR A 286 -25.45 21.24 -8.58
N LEU A 287 -25.92 20.00 -8.64
CA LEU A 287 -27.08 19.61 -9.45
C LEU A 287 -28.35 19.95 -8.65
N SER A 288 -29.09 20.97 -9.11
CA SER A 288 -30.40 21.39 -8.56
C SER A 288 -31.52 20.47 -9.00
#